data_AF-A0A0F4LC61-F1
#
_entry.id   AF-A0A0F4LC61-F1
#
_cell.length_a   1.000
_cell.length_b   1.000
_cell.length_c   1.000
_cell.angle_alpha   90.00
_cell.angle_beta   90.00
_cell.angle_gamma   90.00
#
_symmetry.space_group_name_H-M   'P 1'
#
loop_
_entity.id
_entity.type
_entity.pdbx_description
1 polymer ?
#
loop_
_entity_poly.entity_id
_entity_poly.type
_entity_poly.pdbx_seq_one_letter_code
_entity_poly.pdbx_strand_id
1 'polypeptide(L)' 'MMCDNLFFKILWVVVYAITAYFTFTGNMMMAMYWMAGGMLAQAVVDLVYHFWPNRKKC' A
#
# COMPACT_ATOMS: atom_id res chain seq x y z
N MET A 1 18.85 4.17 10.61
CA MET A 1 18.13 2.89 10.61
C MET A 1 16.65 3.21 10.50
N MET A 2 15.99 2.77 9.43
CA MET A 2 14.54 2.86 9.27
C MET A 2 13.89 2.48 10.60
N CYS A 3 13.13 3.39 11.24
CA CYS A 3 12.07 2.86 12.10
C CYS A 3 11.15 2.17 11.11
N ASP A 4 11.29 0.85 11.02
CA ASP A 4 10.50 0.00 10.16
C ASP A 4 9.04 0.41 10.32
N ASN A 5 8.47 1.01 9.27
CA ASN A 5 7.04 1.24 9.15
C ASN A 5 6.35 -0.12 8.92
N LEU A 6 6.62 -1.08 9.81
CA LEU A 6 6.10 -2.43 9.82
C LEU A 6 4.58 -2.41 9.76
N PHE A 7 3.97 -1.39 10.40
CA PHE A 7 2.55 -1.09 10.29
C PHE A 7 2.10 -0.81 8.84
N PHE A 8 2.77 0.07 8.10
CA PHE A 8 2.44 0.32 6.69
C PHE A 8 2.69 -0.91 5.82
N LYS A 9 3.75 -1.68 6.06
CA LYS A 9 3.99 -2.96 5.36
C LYS A 9 2.85 -3.95 5.60
N ILE A 10 2.39 -4.10 6.84
CA ILE A 10 1.25 -4.97 7.18
C ILE A 10 -0.03 -4.48 6.49
N LEU A 11 -0.26 -3.17 6.46
CA LEU A 11 -1.40 -2.56 5.78
C LEU A 11 -1.40 -2.89 4.28
N TRP A 12 -0.24 -2.77 3.62
CA TRP A 12 -0.08 -3.17 2.22
C TRP A 12 -0.32 -4.67 1.99
N VAL A 13 0.18 -5.53 2.88
CA VAL A 13 -0.06 -6.98 2.79
C VAL A 13 -1.56 -7.30 2.85
N VAL A 14 -2.33 -6.63 3.71
CA VAL A 14 -3.79 -6.80 3.79
C VAL A 14 -4.47 -6.35 2.49
N VAL A 15 -4.06 -5.21 1.93
CA VAL A 15 -4.59 -4.71 0.64
C VAL A 15 -4.36 -5.74 -0.48
N TYR A 16 -3.16 -6.31 -0.57
CA TYR A 16 -2.84 -7.35 -1.58
C TYR A 16 -3.56 -8.68 -1.32
N ALA A 17 -3.76 -9.06 -0.07
CA ALA A 17 -4.54 -10.25 0.28
C ALA A 17 -6.00 -10.13 -0.16
N ILE A 18 -6.59 -8.93 -0.02
CA ILE A 18 -7.93 -8.62 -0.53
C ILE A 18 -7.95 -8.70 -2.06
N THR A 19 -6.94 -8.14 -2.74
CA THR A 19 -6.79 -8.30 -4.20
C THR A 19 -6.78 -9.77 -4.60
N ALA A 20 -6.00 -10.60 -3.90
CA ALA A 20 -5.89 -12.02 -4.18
C ALA A 20 -7.24 -12.74 -4.01
N TYR A 21 -7.98 -12.44 -2.94
CA TYR A 21 -9.31 -12.97 -2.71
C TYR A 21 -10.27 -12.64 -3.87
N PHE A 22 -10.28 -11.39 -4.34
CA PHE A 22 -11.10 -10.98 -5.50
C PHE A 22 -10.67 -11.67 -6.80
N THR A 23 -9.38 -11.91 -6.99
CA THR A 23 -8.85 -12.66 -8.15
C THR A 23 -9.31 -14.13 -8.13
N PHE A 24 -9.32 -14.77 -6.97
CA PHE A 24 -9.76 -16.17 -6.83
C PHE A 24 -11.29 -16.34 -6.84
N THR A 25 -12.05 -15.30 -6.52
CA THR A 25 -13.53 -15.31 -6.62
C THR A 25 -14.06 -15.00 -8.02
N GLY A 26 -13.17 -14.87 -9.03
CA GLY A 26 -13.56 -14.63 -10.43
C GLY A 26 -13.91 -13.17 -10.75
N ASN A 27 -13.86 -12.27 -9.76
CA ASN A 27 -14.09 -10.84 -9.94
C ASN A 27 -12.79 -10.11 -10.35
N MET A 28 -12.18 -10.57 -11.43
CA MET A 28 -10.88 -10.07 -11.91
C MET A 28 -10.90 -8.56 -12.22
N MET A 29 -12.04 -8.03 -12.69
CA MET A 29 -12.17 -6.60 -12.96
C MET A 29 -12.08 -5.74 -11.68
N MET A 30 -12.72 -6.19 -10.59
CA MET A 30 -12.65 -5.50 -9.29
C MET A 30 -11.26 -5.63 -8.67
N ALA A 31 -10.61 -6.78 -8.82
CA ALA A 31 -9.22 -6.98 -8.39
C ALA A 31 -8.26 -5.99 -9.10
N MET A 32 -8.47 -5.75 -10.39
CA MET A 32 -7.65 -4.82 -11.17
C MET A 32 -7.81 -3.37 -10.72
N TYR A 33 -9.04 -2.91 -10.46
CA TYR A 33 -9.28 -1.59 -9.87
C TYR A 33 -8.68 -1.45 -8.47
N TRP A 34 -8.78 -2.51 -7.66
CA TRP A 34 -8.23 -2.53 -6.30
C TRP A 34 -6.70 -2.50 -6.31
N MET A 35 -6.06 -3.19 -7.27
CA MET A 35 -4.60 -3.17 -7.44
C MET A 35 -4.10 -1.79 -7.89
N ALA A 36 -4.78 -1.17 -8.87
CA ALA A 36 -4.45 0.19 -9.31
C ALA A 36 -4.64 1.21 -8.18
N GLY A 37 -5.73 1.11 -7.43
CA GLY A 37 -5.98 1.92 -6.24
C GLY A 37 -4.91 1.72 -5.15
N GLY A 38 -4.50 0.46 -4.93
CA GLY A 38 -3.41 0.13 -4.02
C GLY A 38 -2.09 0.78 -4.43
N MET A 39 -1.68 0.64 -5.70
CA MET A 39 -0.44 1.27 -6.19
C MET A 39 -0.47 2.80 -6.08
N LEU A 40 -1.61 3.43 -6.36
CA LEU A 40 -1.76 4.88 -6.23
C LEU A 40 -1.70 5.33 -4.77
N ALA A 41 -2.39 4.63 -3.87
CA ALA A 41 -2.32 4.92 -2.44
C ALA A 41 -0.89 4.71 -1.89
N GLN A 42 -0.12 3.76 -2.45
CA GLN A 42 1.28 3.57 -2.09
C GLN A 42 2.14 4.75 -2.52
N ALA A 43 1.96 5.25 -3.73
CA ALA A 43 2.65 6.44 -4.23
C ALA A 43 2.28 7.70 -3.42
N VAL A 44 1.00 7.88 -3.06
CA VAL A 44 0.55 9.02 -2.24
C VAL A 44 1.15 8.96 -0.84
N VAL A 45 1.13 7.80 -0.18
CA VAL A 45 1.74 7.62 1.14
C VAL A 45 3.23 7.89 1.10
N ASP A 46 3.94 7.40 0.08
CA ASP A 46 5.38 7.63 -0.09
C ASP A 46 5.69 9.11 -0.31
N LEU A 47 4.88 9.80 -1.13
CA LEU A 47 4.98 11.24 -1.38
C LEU A 47 4.74 12.05 -0.09
N VAL A 48 3.68 11.73 0.66
CA VAL A 48 3.38 12.39 1.95
C VAL A 48 4.50 12.15 2.95
N TYR A 49 5.04 10.93 3.02
CA TYR A 49 6.20 10.62 3.87
C TYR A 49 7.44 11.39 3.46
N HIS A 50 7.68 11.57 2.16
CA HIS A 50 8.82 12.31 1.63
C HIS A 50 8.77 13.80 2.01
N PHE A 51 7.57 14.41 1.94
CA PHE A 51 7.37 15.81 2.29
C PHE A 51 7.13 16.06 3.78
N TRP A 52 6.96 15.02 4.60
CA TRP A 52 6.71 15.19 6.04
C TRP A 52 7.97 15.75 6.74
N PRO A 53 7.95 17.02 7.19
CA PRO A 53 9.17 17.78 7.50
C PRO A 53 9.85 17.40 8.82
N ASN A 54 9.46 16.30 9.47
CA ASN A 54 9.85 16.00 10.85
C ASN A 54 10.56 14.67 11.08
N ARG A 55 11.12 14.06 10.04
CA ARG A 55 12.07 12.95 10.23
C ARG A 55 13.46 13.48 9.94
N LYS A 56 14.10 13.97 11.01
CA LYS A 56 15.56 14.04 11.11
C LYS A 56 16.12 12.79 10.45
N LYS A 57 16.95 12.98 9.43
CA LYS A 57 17.87 11.97 8.92
C LYS A 57 18.39 11.17 10.12
N CYS A 58 18.04 9.89 10.20
CA CYS A 58 18.99 8.96 10.79
C CYS A 58 20.15 8.84 9.82
#